data_AF-A0A401Q7H8-F1
#
_entry.id   AF-A0A401Q7H8-F1
#
_cell.length_a   1.000
_cell.length_b   1.000
_cell.length_c   1.000
_cell.angle_alpha   90.00
_cell.angle_beta   90.00
_cell.angle_gamma   90.00
#
_symmetry.space_group_name_H-M   'P 1'
#
loop_
_entity.id
_entity.type
_entity.pdbx_description
1 polymer ?
#
loop_
_entity_poly.entity_id
_entity_poly.type
_entity_poly.pdbx_seq_one_letter_code
_entity_poly.pdbx_strand_id
1 'polypeptide(L)' 'IPEIPESIKFCKSLEIADFSGNPLSRLPDGFTQLRILAHLSLNDVSLQSLPNDIGNLANLVTLELRENLLKTLPT' A
#
# COMPACT_ATOMS: atom_id res chain seq x y z
N ILE A 1 -7.92 -4.50 -10.60
CA ILE A 1 -8.95 -3.72 -9.87
C ILE A 1 -8.59 -2.24 -9.90
N PRO A 2 -9.56 -1.34 -10.09
CA PRO A 2 -9.30 0.10 -10.15
C PRO A 2 -9.12 0.76 -8.78
N GLU A 3 -9.59 0.11 -7.71
CA GLU A 3 -9.46 0.59 -6.34
C GLU A 3 -9.42 -0.56 -5.33
N ILE A 4 -8.84 -0.30 -4.15
CA ILE A 4 -8.91 -1.18 -2.99
C ILE A 4 -10.02 -0.63 -2.07
N PRO A 5 -10.96 -1.46 -1.61
CA PRO A 5 -12.06 -0.99 -0.76
C PRO A 5 -11.54 -0.55 0.62
N GLU A 6 -12.14 0.50 1.19
CA GLU A 6 -11.79 0.99 2.53
C GLU A 6 -11.95 -0.06 3.63
N SER A 7 -12.79 -1.07 3.40
CA SER A 7 -12.99 -2.19 4.33
C SER A 7 -11.75 -3.06 4.51
N ILE A 8 -10.73 -2.95 3.64
CA ILE A 8 -9.46 -3.67 3.82
C ILE A 8 -8.83 -3.40 5.18
N LYS A 9 -9.05 -2.22 5.77
CA LYS A 9 -8.56 -1.87 7.11
C LYS A 9 -9.01 -2.83 8.21
N PHE A 10 -10.08 -3.60 7.99
CA PHE A 10 -10.59 -4.61 8.92
C PHE A 10 -9.89 -5.96 8.81
N CYS A 11 -9.05 -6.19 7.79
CA CYS A 11 -8.23 -7.39 7.63
C CYS A 11 -7.02 -7.35 8.59
N LYS A 12 -7.29 -7.37 9.90
CA LYS A 12 -6.26 -7.22 10.95
C LYS A 12 -5.22 -8.34 10.98
N SER A 13 -5.49 -9.44 10.29
CA SER A 13 -4.58 -10.59 10.13
C SER A 13 -3.86 -10.62 8.77
N LEU A 14 -3.94 -9.55 7.96
CA LEU A 14 -3.29 -9.51 6.66
C LEU A 14 -1.78 -9.25 6.79
N GLU A 15 -0.98 -10.25 6.45
CA GLU A 15 0.50 -10.17 6.51
C GLU A 15 1.14 -9.90 5.13
N ILE A 16 0.50 -10.36 4.06
CA ILE A 16 1.01 -10.24 2.69
C ILE A 16 -0.09 -9.67 1.81
N ALA A 17 0.21 -8.62 1.07
CA ALA A 17 -0.68 -8.03 0.09
C ALA A 17 0.09 -7.71 -1.20
N ASP A 18 -0.37 -8.28 -2.31
CA ASP A 18 0.14 -7.98 -3.65
C ASP A 18 -1.00 -7.41 -4.50
N PHE A 19 -0.83 -6.16 -4.90
CA PHE A 19 -1.73 -5.49 -5.84
C PHE A 19 -1.02 -5.09 -7.13
N SER A 20 0.14 -5.69 -7.43
CA SER A 20 0.91 -5.37 -8.62
C SER A 20 0.11 -5.60 -9.91
N GLY A 21 0.36 -4.77 -10.94
CA GLY A 21 -0.32 -4.84 -12.24
C GLY A 21 -1.80 -4.41 -12.22
N ASN A 22 -2.26 -3.77 -11.15
CA ASN A 22 -3.60 -3.19 -11.06
C ASN A 22 -3.53 -1.67 -11.26
N PRO A 23 -4.49 -1.03 -11.94
CA PRO A 23 -4.48 0.42 -12.17
C PRO A 23 -4.86 1.22 -10.90
N LEU A 24 -4.07 1.14 -9.83
CA LEU A 24 -4.30 1.78 -8.54
C LEU A 24 -3.58 3.13 -8.43
N SER A 25 -4.33 4.22 -8.54
CA SER A 25 -3.77 5.57 -8.37
C SER A 25 -3.46 5.95 -6.91
N ARG A 26 -4.08 5.28 -5.93
CA ARG A 26 -3.92 5.55 -4.49
C ARG A 26 -4.21 4.32 -3.62
N LEU A 27 -3.69 4.34 -2.40
CA LEU A 27 -4.12 3.45 -1.32
C LEU A 27 -5.35 4.05 -0.59
N PRO A 28 -6.27 3.23 -0.06
CA PRO A 28 -7.46 3.72 0.63
C PRO A 28 -7.13 4.27 2.02
N ASP A 29 -8.04 5.10 2.54
CA ASP A 29 -7.90 5.67 3.88
C ASP A 29 -7.90 4.56 4.93
N GLY A 30 -6.94 4.64 5.86
CA GLY A 30 -6.74 3.63 6.89
C GLY A 30 -6.09 2.34 6.40
N PHE A 31 -5.55 2.28 5.19
CA PHE A 31 -4.69 1.16 4.74
C PHE A 31 -3.54 0.91 5.73
N THR A 32 -2.99 1.97 6.29
CA THR A 32 -1.93 1.97 7.31
C THR A 32 -2.36 1.40 8.68
N GLN A 33 -3.64 1.05 8.85
CA GLN A 33 -4.14 0.32 10.02
C GLN A 33 -3.86 -1.19 9.96
N LEU A 34 -3.34 -1.69 8.82
CA LEU A 34 -2.85 -3.06 8.65
C LEU A 34 -1.50 -3.23 9.35
N ARG A 35 -1.48 -3.08 10.68
CA ARG A 35 -0.25 -2.97 11.47
C ARG A 35 0.64 -4.20 11.39
N ILE A 36 0.09 -5.37 11.07
CA ILE A 36 0.86 -6.62 10.95
C ILE A 36 1.33 -6.92 9.53
N LEU A 37 0.99 -6.06 8.55
CA LEU A 37 1.39 -6.25 7.17
C LEU A 37 2.92 -6.26 7.09
N ALA A 38 3.47 -7.37 6.62
CA ALA A 38 4.89 -7.61 6.53
C ALA A 38 5.41 -7.43 5.09
N HIS A 39 4.57 -7.73 4.10
CA HIS A 39 4.96 -7.68 2.69
C HIS A 39 3.89 -6.95 1.88
N LEU A 40 4.29 -5.87 1.20
CA LEU A 40 3.42 -5.09 0.34
C LEU A 40 4.07 -4.91 -1.04
N SER A 41 3.43 -5.48 -2.07
CA SER A 41 3.83 -5.29 -3.46
C SER A 41 2.79 -4.45 -4.21
N LEU A 42 3.26 -3.33 -4.76
CA LEU A 42 2.48 -2.36 -5.53
C LEU A 42 3.22 -2.04 -6.83
N ASN A 43 3.78 -3.03 -7.51
CA ASN A 43 4.54 -2.78 -8.74
C ASN A 43 3.60 -2.51 -9.92
N ASP A 44 3.93 -1.57 -10.79
CA ASP A 44 3.15 -1.25 -11.99
C ASP A 44 1.67 -0.94 -11.68
N VAL A 45 1.44 0.02 -10.77
CA VAL A 45 0.08 0.45 -10.39
C VAL A 45 -0.25 1.91 -10.69
N SER A 46 0.68 2.69 -11.23
CA SER A 46 0.51 4.14 -11.47
C SER A 46 0.29 4.98 -10.20
N LEU A 47 0.84 4.55 -9.06
CA LEU A 47 0.75 5.27 -7.79
C LEU A 47 1.49 6.61 -7.88
N GLN A 48 0.85 7.72 -7.50
CA GLN A 48 1.45 9.06 -7.55
C GLN A 48 2.03 9.51 -6.21
N SER A 49 1.48 9.00 -5.10
CA SER A 49 1.94 9.27 -3.75
C SER A 49 1.67 8.08 -2.83
N LEU A 50 2.43 7.99 -1.75
CA LEU A 50 2.10 7.15 -0.60
C LEU A 50 1.36 7.99 0.45
N PRO A 51 0.52 7.38 1.29
CA PRO A 51 0.00 8.04 2.49
C PRO A 51 1.13 8.59 3.35
N ASN A 52 0.98 9.80 3.88
CA ASN A 52 1.99 10.41 4.77
C ASN A 52 2.26 9.58 6.03
N ASP A 53 1.28 8.77 6.42
CA ASP A 53 1.37 7.89 7.56
C ASP A 53 1.80 6.46 7.18
N ILE A 54 2.41 6.22 6.01
CA ILE A 54 2.85 4.88 5.58
C ILE A 54 3.77 4.19 6.60
N GLY A 55 4.54 4.96 7.38
CA GLY A 55 5.37 4.48 8.48
C GLY A 55 4.59 3.81 9.62
N ASN A 56 3.26 3.94 9.64
CA ASN A 56 2.40 3.20 10.56
C ASN A 56 2.39 1.68 10.30
N LEU A 57 2.79 1.22 9.12
CA LEU A 57 2.98 -0.20 8.82
C LEU A 57 4.25 -0.71 9.51
N ALA A 58 4.24 -0.74 10.85
CA ALA A 58 5.42 -0.93 11.68
C ALA A 58 6.07 -2.33 11.55
N ASN A 59 5.33 -3.32 11.05
CA ASN A 59 5.85 -4.66 10.79
C ASN A 59 6.28 -4.87 9.33
N LEU A 60 6.22 -3.84 8.48
CA LEU A 60 6.52 -3.97 7.07
C LEU A 60 8.02 -4.22 6.87
N VAL A 61 8.34 -5.40 6.34
CA VAL A 61 9.70 -5.85 6.03
C VAL A 61 10.03 -5.55 4.58
N THR A 62 9.04 -5.73 3.69
CA THR A 62 9.21 -5.55 2.25
C THR A 62 8.15 -4.59 1.71
N LEU A 63 8.61 -3.54 1.02
CA LEU A 63 7.78 -2.61 0.27
C LEU A 63 8.30 -2.51 -1.16
N GLU A 64 7.51 -3.00 -2.12
CA GLU A 64 7.85 -2.91 -3.54
C GLU A 64 6.97 -1.88 -4.26
N LEU A 65 7.62 -0.92 -4.92
CA LEU A 65 6.97 0.23 -5.55
C LEU A 65 7.50 0.46 -6.98
N ARG A 66 8.03 -0.57 -7.64
CA ARG A 66 8.63 -0.44 -8.98
C ARG A 66 7.57 -0.01 -10.00
N GLU A 67 8.00 0.68 -11.06
CA GLU A 67 7.12 1.10 -12.16
C GLU A 67 5.89 1.91 -11.69
N ASN A 68 6.10 2.86 -10.77
CA ASN A 68 5.08 3.82 -10.34
C ASN A 68 5.43 5.25 -10.74
N LEU A 69 4.53 6.19 -10.44
CA LEU A 69 4.66 7.62 -10.74
C LEU A 69 5.03 8.45 -9.49
N LEU A 70 5.64 7.81 -8.49
CA LEU A 70 6.04 8.43 -7.24
C LEU A 70 7.14 9.48 -7.49
N LYS A 71 6.87 10.73 -7.10
CA LYS A 71 7.85 11.82 -7.19
C LYS A 71 8.62 12.06 -5.90
N THR A 72 8.01 11.68 -4.78
CA THR A 72 8.53 11.91 -3.43
C THR A 72 8.17 10.72 -2.56
N LEU A 73 9.00 10.46 -1.56
CA LEU A 73 8.63 9.59 -0.44
C LEU A 73 8.14 10.45 0.72
N PRO A 74 7.13 10.01 1.49
CA PRO A 74 6.71 10.69 2.70
C PRO A 74 7.85 10.67 3.74
N THR A 75 7.92 11.74 4.54
CA THR A 75 8.91 11.94 5.61
C THR A 75 8.48 11.32 6.93
#